data_AF-A0A3D4JUE4-F1
#
_entry.id   AF-A0A3D4JUE4-F1
#
_cell.length_a   1.000
_cell.length_b   1.000
_cell.length_c   1.000
_cell.angle_alpha   90.00
_cell.angle_beta   90.00
_cell.angle_gamma   90.00
#
_symmetry.space_group_name_H-M   'P 1'
#
loop_
_entity.id
_entity.type
_entity.pdbx_description
1 polymer ?
#
loop_
_entity_poly.entity_id
_entity_poly.type
_entity_poly.pdbx_seq_one_letter_code
_entity_poly.pdbx_strand_id
1 'polypeptide(L)' 'KDQIFDSAKSISEISYNLGFKYPQHFTRLFKSKVGVSPSEYKSLN' A
#
# COMPACT_ATOMS: atom_id res chain seq x y z
N LYS A 1 13.07 -12.18 18.29
CA LYS A 1 11.63 -11.91 18.57
C LYS A 1 11.37 -10.55 17.93
N ASP A 2 11.43 -10.48 16.59
CA ASP A 2 11.70 -9.23 15.86
C ASP A 2 10.76 -9.09 14.64
N GLN A 3 9.47 -9.32 14.85
CA GLN A 3 8.43 -9.17 13.81
C GLN A 3 7.62 -7.87 13.98
N ILE A 4 8.28 -6.74 14.26
CA ILE A 4 7.58 -5.47 14.54
C ILE A 4 7.84 -4.38 13.48
N PHE A 5 8.69 -4.62 12.47
CA PHE A 5 8.98 -3.62 11.43
C PHE A 5 8.51 -4.00 10.02
N ASP A 6 7.50 -4.87 9.87
CA ASP A 6 6.93 -5.17 8.54
C ASP A 6 5.88 -4.13 8.08
N SER A 7 6.10 -2.85 8.45
CA SER A 7 5.53 -1.69 7.71
C SER A 7 6.08 -1.60 6.27
N ALA A 8 7.00 -2.50 5.92
CA ALA A 8 7.73 -2.52 4.66
C ALA A 8 6.98 -3.17 3.49
N LYS A 9 5.83 -3.83 3.67
CA LYS A 9 5.10 -4.45 2.54
C LYS A 9 4.89 -3.44 1.42
N SER A 10 5.55 -3.65 0.29
CA SER A 10 5.54 -2.68 -0.81
C SER A 10 4.12 -2.50 -1.32
N ILE A 11 3.80 -1.33 -1.88
CA ILE A 11 2.47 -1.07 -2.46
C ILE A 11 2.10 -2.16 -3.47
N SER A 12 3.10 -2.69 -4.18
CA SER A 12 2.99 -3.87 -5.03
C SER A 12 2.48 -5.11 -4.28
N GLU A 13 3.03 -5.46 -3.12
CA GLU A 13 2.58 -6.62 -2.33
C GLU A 13 1.19 -6.44 -1.75
N ILE A 14 0.84 -5.23 -1.33
CA ILE A 14 -0.52 -4.92 -0.85
C ILE A 14 -1.51 -5.05 -2.01
N SER A 15 -1.15 -4.52 -3.18
CA SER A 15 -1.98 -4.65 -4.38
C SER A 15 -2.16 -6.11 -4.79
N TYR A 16 -1.09 -6.91 -4.76
CA TYR A 16 -1.14 -8.34 -5.06
C TYR A 16 -2.02 -9.11 -4.06
N ASN A 17 -1.89 -8.84 -2.75
CA ASN A 17 -2.73 -9.47 -1.72
C ASN A 17 -4.23 -9.14 -1.89
N LEU A 18 -4.53 -7.94 -2.36
CA LEU A 18 -5.90 -7.50 -2.63
C LEU A 18 -6.45 -8.03 -3.97
N GLY A 19 -5.67 -8.83 -4.71
CA GLY A 19 -6.07 -9.36 -6.01
C GLY A 19 -5.92 -8.36 -7.17
N PHE A 20 -5.28 -7.21 -6.94
CA PHE A 20 -4.93 -6.28 -8.01
C PHE A 20 -3.68 -6.77 -8.72
N LYS A 21 -3.87 -7.18 -9.98
CA LYS A 21 -2.78 -7.59 -10.88
C LYS A 21 -1.83 -6.44 -11.24
N TYR A 22 -2.28 -5.19 -11.07
CA TYR A 22 -1.51 -3.99 -11.40
C TYR A 22 -1.56 -2.97 -10.23
N PRO A 23 -0.40 -2.63 -9.64
CA PRO A 23 -0.31 -1.69 -8.52
C PRO A 23 -0.79 -0.27 -8.87
N GLN A 24 -0.73 0.10 -10.15
CA GLN A 24 -1.10 1.44 -10.62
C GLN A 24 -2.60 1.73 -10.44
N HIS A 25 -3.46 0.72 -10.67
CA HIS A 25 -4.89 0.83 -10.42
C HIS A 25 -5.19 0.90 -8.92
N PHE A 26 -4.49 0.10 -8.13
CA PHE A 26 -4.58 0.14 -6.67
C PHE A 26 -4.24 1.52 -6.12
N THR A 27 -3.14 2.15 -6.56
CA THR A 27 -2.74 3.49 -6.13
C THR A 27 -3.81 4.54 -6.45
N ARG A 28 -4.41 4.49 -7.65
CA ARG A 28 -5.48 5.42 -8.05
C ARG A 28 -6.72 5.22 -7.19
N LEU A 29 -7.14 3.98 -6.98
CA LEU A 29 -8.30 3.62 -6.18
C LEU A 29 -8.10 3.99 -4.70
N PHE A 30 -6.94 3.65 -4.16
CA PHE A 30 -6.55 3.94 -2.78
C PHE A 30 -6.54 5.45 -2.53
N LYS A 31 -5.93 6.24 -3.42
CA LYS A 31 -5.96 7.69 -3.33
C LYS A 31 -7.37 8.26 -3.42
N SER A 32 -8.23 7.69 -4.29
CA SER A 32 -9.64 8.11 -4.37
C SER A 32 -10.46 7.76 -3.12
N LYS A 33 -10.09 6.69 -2.39
CA LYS A 33 -10.81 6.21 -1.19
C LYS A 33 -10.29 6.83 0.11
N VAL A 34 -8.97 6.96 0.23
CA VAL A 34 -8.26 7.39 1.45
C VAL A 34 -7.86 8.87 1.36
N GLY A 35 -7.81 9.44 0.15
CA GLY A 35 -7.42 10.83 -0.10
C GLY A 35 -5.92 11.04 -0.29
N VAL A 36 -5.09 10.10 0.17
CA VAL A 36 -3.62 10.15 0.08
C VAL A 36 -3.07 8.94 -0.67
N SER A 37 -1.89 9.09 -1.28
CA SER A 37 -1.23 7.99 -1.97
C SER A 37 -0.77 6.93 -0.95
N PRO A 38 -0.73 5.63 -1.29
CA PRO A 38 -0.28 4.62 -0.33
C PRO A 38 1.20 4.81 0.09
N SER A 39 2.01 5.50 -0.72
CA SER A 39 3.38 5.89 -0.35
C SER A 39 3.41 6.98 0.71
N GLU A 40 2.54 7.99 0.58
CA GLU A 40 2.38 9.06 1.58
C GLU A 40 1.81 8.51 2.88
N TYR A 41 0.81 7.62 2.78
CA TYR A 41 0.25 6.92 3.94
C TYR A 41 1.31 6.11 4.70
N LYS A 42 2.22 5.47 3.96
CA LYS A 42 3.33 4.72 4.55
C LYS A 42 4.37 5.64 5.20
N SER A 43 4.60 6.83 4.65
CA SER A 43 5.52 7.81 5.24
C SER A 43 4.94 8.53 6.46
N LEU A 44 3.65 8.38 6.74
CA LEU A 44 2.95 8.99 7.87
C LEU A 44 3.08 8.18 9.18
N ASN A 45 3.58 6.94 9.11
CA ASN A 45 3.79 5.99 10.23
C ASN A 45 5.25 5.56 10.33
#